data_AF-A0A9E5NKZ9-F1
#
_entry.id   AF-A0A9E5NKZ9-F1
#
_cell.length_a   1.000
_cell.length_b   1.000
_cell.length_c   1.000
_cell.angle_alpha   90.00
_cell.angle_beta   90.00
_cell.angle_gamma   90.00
#
_symmetry.space_group_name_H-M   'P 1'
#
loop_
_entity.id
_entity.type
_entity.pdbx_description
1 polymer ?
#
loop_
_entity_poly.entity_id
_entity_poly.type
_entity_poly.pdbx_seq_one_letter_code
_entity_poly.pdbx_strand_id
1 'polypeptide(L)'
;MIWFQDKLAFVKTFGPMEEGAEYPHGGCSAEVFTSDSKLGYLEMEILGPIVELAPGEETTLLEEWRLYPLTQQVKDKDWIPKSIDGMRGRGWIE
;
A
#
# COMPACT_ATOMS: atom_id res chain seq x y z
N MET A 1 -1.66 0.36 -2.71
CA MET A 1 -2.60 0.32 -1.56
C MET A 1 -3.01 1.73 -1.19
N ILE A 2 -4.25 1.91 -0.72
CA ILE A 2 -4.80 3.23 -0.34
C ILE A 2 -5.53 3.09 1.01
N TRP A 3 -5.18 3.94 1.97
CA TRP A 3 -5.89 4.08 3.23
C TRP A 3 -6.52 5.47 3.35
N PHE A 4 -7.80 5.51 3.68
CA PHE A 4 -8.53 6.76 3.90
C PHE A 4 -8.74 6.96 5.39
N GLN A 5 -8.31 8.12 5.90
CA GLN A 5 -8.56 8.53 7.28
C GLN A 5 -8.92 10.01 7.29
N ASP A 6 -10.07 10.35 7.88
CA ASP A 6 -10.61 11.70 7.88
C ASP A 6 -10.59 12.30 6.45
N LYS A 7 -9.88 13.41 6.25
CA LYS A 7 -9.72 14.07 4.95
C LYS A 7 -8.36 13.78 4.30
N LEU A 8 -7.79 12.61 4.55
CA LEU A 8 -6.50 12.20 4.01
C LEU A 8 -6.63 10.87 3.26
N ALA A 9 -5.90 10.78 2.16
CA ALA A 9 -5.62 9.52 1.47
C ALA A 9 -4.12 9.25 1.54
N PHE A 10 -3.75 8.18 2.25
CA PHE A 10 -2.40 7.64 2.26
C PHE A 10 -2.29 6.64 1.12
N VAL A 11 -1.37 6.86 0.20
CA VAL A 11 -1.18 6.03 -0.99
C VAL A 11 0.23 5.45 -0.94
N LYS A 12 0.29 4.12 -1.06
CA LYS A 12 1.54 3.37 -1.20
C LYS A 12 1.53 2.66 -2.55
N THR A 13 2.51 2.95 -3.41
CA THR A 13 2.72 2.25 -4.68
C THR A 13 4.06 1.51 -4.64
N PHE A 14 4.10 0.38 -5.33
CA PHE A 14 5.24 -0.54 -5.36
C PHE A 14 5.17 -1.32 -6.68
N GLY A 15 6.29 -1.92 -7.08
CA GLY A 15 6.40 -2.65 -8.34
C GLY A 15 5.46 -3.86 -8.43
N PRO A 16 5.17 -4.34 -9.66
CA PRO A 16 4.45 -5.59 -9.83
C PRO A 16 5.25 -6.76 -9.23
N MET A 17 4.55 -7.85 -8.91
CA MET A 17 5.21 -9.10 -8.53
C MET A 17 6.09 -9.60 -9.66
N GLU A 18 7.29 -10.06 -9.30
CA GLU A 18 8.25 -10.67 -10.22
C GLU A 18 7.76 -12.06 -10.64
N GLU A 19 7.75 -12.31 -11.96
CA GLU A 19 7.25 -13.56 -12.50
C GLU A 19 8.13 -14.75 -12.07
N GLY A 20 7.50 -15.76 -11.46
CA GLY A 20 8.17 -16.97 -11.00
C GLY A 20 8.98 -16.81 -9.71
N ALA A 21 9.04 -15.61 -9.12
CA ALA A 21 9.70 -15.41 -7.84
C ALA A 21 8.89 -15.98 -6.68
N GLU A 22 9.58 -16.44 -5.64
CA GLU A 22 8.96 -16.85 -4.40
C GLU A 22 8.74 -15.62 -3.51
N TYR A 23 7.54 -15.49 -2.96
CA TYR A 23 7.17 -14.41 -2.05
C TYR A 23 6.82 -14.97 -0.66
N PRO A 24 7.04 -14.19 0.42
CA PRO A 24 6.66 -14.60 1.75
C PRO A 24 5.15 -14.88 1.89
N HIS A 25 4.77 -15.44 3.03
CA HIS A 25 3.37 -15.60 3.45
C HIS A 25 2.45 -16.24 2.40
N GLY A 26 2.96 -17.29 1.73
CA GLY A 26 2.19 -18.06 0.75
C GLY A 26 2.08 -17.41 -0.62
N GLY A 27 3.05 -16.56 -0.99
CA GLY A 27 3.07 -15.90 -2.30
C GLY A 27 2.53 -14.47 -2.29
N CYS A 28 2.49 -13.80 -1.14
CA CYS A 28 1.94 -12.46 -0.99
C CYS A 28 3.01 -11.38 -1.17
N SER A 29 2.69 -10.31 -1.90
CA SER A 29 3.54 -9.11 -2.03
C SER A 29 3.12 -7.94 -1.14
N ALA A 30 2.03 -8.10 -0.39
CA ALA A 30 1.54 -7.10 0.55
C ALA A 30 0.75 -7.74 1.68
N GLU A 31 0.83 -7.15 2.86
CA GLU A 31 0.06 -7.54 4.03
C GLU A 31 -0.52 -6.31 4.74
N VAL A 32 -1.71 -6.48 5.32
CA VAL A 32 -2.41 -5.42 6.02
C VAL A 32 -2.85 -5.95 7.37
N PHE A 33 -2.38 -5.30 8.44
CA PHE A 33 -2.78 -5.60 9.81
C PHE A 33 -3.47 -4.40 10.44
N THR A 34 -4.62 -4.63 11.08
CA THR A 34 -5.32 -3.60 11.86
C THR A 34 -5.24 -3.97 13.33
N SER A 35 -4.65 -3.09 14.14
CA SER A 35 -4.58 -3.33 15.57
C SER A 35 -5.95 -3.21 16.22
N ASP A 36 -6.06 -3.67 17.46
CA ASP A 36 -7.23 -3.36 18.27
C ASP A 36 -7.35 -1.84 18.55
N SER A 37 -8.50 -1.45 19.09
CA SER A 37 -8.79 -0.05 19.41
C SER A 37 -7.94 0.54 20.54
N LYS A 38 -7.22 -0.27 21.32
CA LYS A 38 -6.35 0.22 22.39
C LYS A 38 -5.03 0.74 21.84
N LEU A 39 -4.47 0.06 20.83
CA LEU A 39 -3.25 0.52 20.15
C LEU A 39 -3.56 1.47 18.98
N GLY A 40 -4.68 1.28 18.29
CA GLY A 40 -5.23 2.23 17.33
C GLY A 40 -4.35 2.53 16.11
N TYR A 41 -3.73 1.53 15.50
CA TYR A 41 -2.92 1.68 14.29
C TYR A 41 -3.26 0.65 13.20
N LEU A 42 -2.79 0.96 11.99
CA LEU A 42 -2.85 0.11 10.79
C LEU A 42 -1.43 -0.07 10.27
N GLU A 43 -1.08 -1.29 9.88
CA GLU A 43 0.13 -1.60 9.12
C GLU A 43 -0.24 -1.92 7.67
N MET A 44 0.61 -1.43 6.77
CA MET A 44 0.50 -1.58 5.32
C MET A 44 1.89 -1.98 4.80
N GLU A 45 2.19 -3.26 4.91
CA GLU A 45 3.50 -3.82 4.60
C GLU A 45 3.57 -4.27 3.14
N ILE A 46 4.69 -3.99 2.48
CA ILE A 46 4.99 -4.51 1.14
C ILE A 46 6.18 -5.44 1.28
N LEU A 47 6.10 -6.56 0.58
CA LEU A 47 7.05 -7.64 0.67
C LEU A 47 7.76 -7.79 -0.68
N GLY A 48 9.08 -7.78 -0.64
CA GLY A 48 9.90 -8.18 -1.79
C GLY A 48 9.91 -9.71 -1.94
N PRO A 49 10.43 -10.21 -3.07
CA PRO A 49 10.66 -11.64 -3.23
C PRO A 49 11.68 -12.14 -2.19
N ILE A 50 11.58 -13.43 -1.86
CA ILE A 50 12.59 -14.11 -1.05
C ILE A 50 13.87 -14.23 -1.89
N VAL A 51 14.97 -13.72 -1.35
CA VAL A 51 16.28 -13.74 -2.00
C VAL A 51 17.35 -14.26 -1.03
N GLU A 52 18.28 -15.05 -1.55
CA GLU A 52 19.49 -15.45 -0.83
C GLU A 52 20.60 -14.45 -1.18
N LEU A 53 21.29 -13.92 -0.16
CA LEU A 53 22.36 -12.94 -0.34
C LEU A 53 23.67 -13.49 0.23
N ALA A 54 24.72 -13.47 -0.58
CA ALA A 54 26.08 -13.71 -0.13
C ALA A 54 26.66 -12.49 0.63
N PRO A 55 27.76 -12.65 1.37
CA PRO A 55 28.42 -11.52 2.03
C PRO A 55 28.79 -10.40 1.04
N GLY A 56 28.24 -9.21 1.26
CA GLY A 56 28.46 -8.03 0.42
C GLY A 56 27.43 -7.81 -0.68
N GLU A 57 26.46 -8.71 -0.86
CA GLU A 57 25.33 -8.51 -1.76
C GLU A 57 24.18 -7.73 -1.09
N GLU A 58 23.34 -7.12 -1.93
CA GLU A 58 22.17 -6.36 -1.51
C GLU A 58 20.97 -6.66 -2.41
N THR A 59 19.78 -6.39 -1.91
CA THR A 59 18.54 -6.35 -2.70
C THR A 59 17.81 -5.04 -2.43
N THR A 60 16.92 -4.64 -3.32
CA THR A 60 16.14 -3.40 -3.19
C THR A 60 14.67 -3.68 -3.44
N LEU A 61 13.83 -3.21 -2.52
CA LEU A 61 12.39 -3.07 -2.71
C LEU A 61 12.07 -1.58 -2.76
N LEU A 62 11.50 -1.11 -3.88
CA LEU A 62 11.12 0.28 -4.04
C LEU A 62 9.64 0.49 -3.66
N GLU A 63 9.42 1.41 -2.74
CA GLU A 63 8.10 1.87 -2.33
C GLU A 63 7.99 3.39 -2.51
N GLU A 64 6.88 3.86 -3.08
CA GLU A 64 6.56 5.27 -3.12
C GLU A 64 5.38 5.58 -2.22
N TRP A 65 5.56 6.61 -1.39
CA TRP A 65 4.58 7.02 -0.40
C TRP A 65 4.09 8.42 -0.71
N ARG A 66 2.77 8.57 -0.79
CA ARG A 66 2.14 9.87 -1.06
C ARG A 66 1.00 10.09 -0.07
N LEU A 67 0.87 11.34 0.38
CA LEU A 67 -0.22 11.78 1.24
C LEU A 67 -1.00 12.88 0.52
N TYR A 68 -2.29 12.64 0.31
CA TYR A 68 -3.15 13.56 -0.40
C TYR A 68 -4.27 14.12 0.47
N PRO A 69 -4.49 15.45 0.47
CA PRO A 69 -5.63 16.04 1.13
C PRO A 69 -6.91 15.86 0.31
N LEU A 70 -7.99 15.46 0.97
CA LEU A 70 -9.32 15.34 0.41
C LEU A 70 -10.17 16.55 0.79
N THR A 71 -11.10 16.94 -0.07
CA THR A 71 -12.05 18.03 0.24
C THR A 71 -13.05 17.61 1.32
N GLN A 72 -13.31 16.31 1.43
CA GLN A 72 -14.23 15.71 2.38
C GLN A 72 -13.79 14.29 2.73
N GLN A 73 -14.28 13.78 3.86
CA GLN A 73 -14.00 12.41 4.30
C GLN A 73 -14.70 11.37 3.45
N VAL A 74 -14.03 10.24 3.22
CA VAL A 74 -14.61 9.01 2.68
C VAL A 74 -15.38 8.32 3.81
N LYS A 75 -16.71 8.33 3.74
CA LYS A 75 -17.57 7.93 4.87
C LYS A 75 -17.81 6.44 4.97
N ASP A 76 -17.93 5.78 3.83
CA ASP A 76 -18.31 4.37 3.74
C ASP A 76 -17.78 3.75 2.44
N LYS A 77 -18.00 2.44 2.30
CA LYS A 77 -17.53 1.64 1.17
C LYS A 77 -18.05 2.10 -0.19
N ASP A 78 -19.23 2.74 -0.25
CA ASP A 78 -19.84 3.16 -1.52
C ASP A 78 -19.15 4.41 -2.09
N TRP A 79 -18.40 5.13 -1.25
CA TRP A 79 -17.58 6.27 -1.64
C TRP A 79 -16.18 5.88 -2.11
N ILE A 80 -15.71 4.68 -1.77
CA ILE A 80 -14.35 4.21 -2.11
C ILE A 80 -14.12 4.25 -3.63
N PRO A 81 -14.98 3.65 -4.49
CA PRO A 81 -14.75 3.66 -5.94
C PRO A 81 -14.72 5.08 -6.52
N LYS A 82 -15.67 5.93 -6.11
CA LYS A 82 -15.74 7.33 -6.57
C LYS A 82 -14.52 8.15 -6.16
N SER A 83 -14.00 7.89 -4.97
CA SER A 83 -12.80 8.57 -4.46
C SER A 83 -11.57 8.13 -5.26
N ILE A 84 -11.43 6.83 -5.53
CA ILE A 84 -10.36 6.29 -6.37
C ILE A 84 -10.43 6.87 -7.80
N ASP A 85 -11.62 6.90 -8.41
CA ASP A 85 -11.81 7.47 -9.75
C ASP A 85 -11.48 8.97 -9.78
N GLY A 86 -11.87 9.71 -8.74
CA GLY A 86 -11.51 11.12 -8.58
C GLY A 86 -10.00 11.34 -8.42
N MET A 87 -9.30 10.43 -7.73
CA MET A 87 -7.84 10.46 -7.60
C MET A 87 -7.15 10.14 -8.93
N ARG A 88 -7.64 9.16 -9.70
CA ARG A 88 -7.16 8.87 -11.06
C ARG A 88 -7.35 10.05 -12.00
N GLY A 89 -8.53 10.68 -11.98
CA GLY A 89 -8.81 11.87 -12.79
C GLY A 89 -7.91 13.08 -12.47
N ARG A 90 -7.30 13.10 -11.27
CA ARG A 90 -6.31 14.11 -10.86
C ARG A 90 -4.86 13.70 -11.15
N GLY A 91 -4.63 12.48 -11.65
CA GLY A 91 -3.30 11.92 -11.85
C GLY A 91 -2.55 11.63 -10.55
N TRP A 92 -3.26 11.45 -9.44
CA TRP A 92 -2.64 11.15 -8.13
C TRP A 92 -2.23 9.69 -7.99
N ILE A 93 -2.90 8.82 -8.75
CA ILE A 93 -2.70 7.38 -8.85
C ILE A 93 -2.99 6.97 -10.29
N GLU A 94 -2.44 5.83 -10.71
CA GLU A 94 -2.66 5.21 -12.03
C GLU A 94 -4.02 4.49 -12.14
#